data_AF-A0A511MQ31-F1
#
_entry.id   AF-A0A511MQ31-F1
#
_cell.length_a   1.000
_cell.length_b   1.000
_cell.length_c   1.000
_cell.angle_alpha   90.00
_cell.angle_beta   90.00
_cell.angle_gamma   90.00
#
_symmetry.space_group_name_H-M   'P 1'
#
loop_
_entity.id
_entity.type
_entity.pdbx_description
1 polymer ?
#
loop_
_entity_poly.entity_id
_entity_poly.type
_entity_poly.pdbx_seq_one_letter_code
_entity_poly.pdbx_strand_id
1 'polypeptide(L)'
;MSDSRAQTPTALPTKIDTSVAHEARVYDYWLGGKDNYPADRALGDAIAGHIPAIQTMARANRAFLGRAVQYLTSEVGINQFLDIGTGIPTAGNTHEVAQRLDPAARVVYVDNDPIVLAHARALMASKPQGRTAFIHADLHDPTAILRNATLGATLDLEQPVAIMLVAIMMYFRDSDDPHGIIRNLLDVVPSGSYLVLTHPTADFDERAMARVAAAAEDAGITFYPRSRTETEALFAGTELIEPGVVPVVTWHPTPGEEPVDPESAWYWAGVGRKP
;
A
#
# COMPACT_ATOMS: atom_id res chain seq x y z
N MET A 1 27.22 -28.91 -25.73
CA MET A 1 26.89 -29.13 -24.30
C MET A 1 27.63 -28.07 -23.52
N SER A 2 26.93 -27.07 -23.00
CA SER A 2 27.47 -26.05 -22.11
C SER A 2 26.42 -25.84 -21.03
N ASP A 3 26.77 -26.25 -19.82
CA ASP A 3 25.91 -26.25 -18.64
C ASP A 3 25.33 -24.87 -18.34
N SER A 4 24.01 -24.79 -18.40
CA SER A 4 23.23 -23.74 -17.76
C SER A 4 23.32 -23.96 -16.24
N ARG A 5 24.19 -23.20 -15.57
CA ARG A 5 24.14 -23.08 -14.11
C ARG A 5 22.90 -22.26 -13.77
N ALA A 6 21.86 -22.96 -13.34
CA ALA A 6 20.73 -22.37 -12.63
C ALA A 6 21.28 -21.51 -11.48
N GLN A 7 20.99 -20.22 -11.52
CA GLN A 7 21.23 -19.32 -10.41
C GLN A 7 20.41 -19.81 -9.22
N THR A 8 21.09 -20.17 -8.15
CA THR A 8 20.49 -20.51 -6.86
C THR A 8 19.73 -19.28 -6.35
N PRO A 9 18.52 -19.42 -5.78
CA PRO A 9 17.81 -18.29 -5.20
C PRO A 9 18.68 -17.61 -4.15
N THR A 10 19.00 -16.33 -4.37
CA THR A 10 19.71 -15.49 -3.40
C THR A 10 18.96 -15.57 -2.07
N ALA A 11 19.67 -15.89 -0.98
CA ALA A 11 19.06 -15.94 0.35
C ALA A 11 18.32 -14.63 0.63
N LEU A 12 17.07 -14.73 1.13
CA LEU A 12 16.29 -13.56 1.52
C LEU A 12 17.13 -12.71 2.48
N PRO A 13 17.23 -11.39 2.29
CA PRO A 13 17.99 -10.54 3.18
C PRO A 13 17.39 -10.63 4.59
N THR A 14 18.07 -11.32 5.50
CA THR A 14 17.61 -11.51 6.89
C THR A 14 18.11 -10.41 7.83
N LYS A 15 18.98 -9.52 7.35
CA LYS A 15 19.61 -8.50 8.20
C LYS A 15 18.87 -7.18 8.04
N ILE A 16 18.15 -6.81 9.09
CA ILE A 16 17.52 -5.51 9.25
C ILE A 16 18.63 -4.50 9.59
N ASP A 17 18.86 -3.52 8.74
CA ASP A 17 19.70 -2.37 9.09
C ASP A 17 18.88 -1.39 9.93
N THR A 18 19.24 -1.25 11.20
CA THR A 18 18.55 -0.41 12.18
C THR A 18 19.18 0.99 12.30
N SER A 19 20.25 1.25 11.55
CA SER A 19 20.99 2.53 11.59
C SER A 19 20.45 3.56 10.60
N VAL A 20 19.69 3.12 9.61
CA VAL A 20 18.99 3.95 8.62
C VAL A 20 17.48 3.82 8.82
N ALA A 21 16.75 4.88 8.50
CA ALA A 21 15.30 4.87 8.55
C ALA A 21 14.72 4.05 7.38
N HIS A 22 13.54 3.47 7.58
CA HIS A 22 12.78 2.79 6.54
C HIS A 22 11.30 3.18 6.61
N GLU A 23 10.66 3.39 5.46
CA GLU A 23 9.31 3.92 5.35
C GLU A 23 8.26 3.12 6.14
N ALA A 24 8.28 1.79 6.08
CA ALA A 24 7.36 0.93 6.81
C ALA A 24 7.46 1.11 8.34
N ARG A 25 8.69 1.34 8.84
CA ARG A 25 9.00 1.50 10.26
C ARG A 25 8.68 2.90 10.77
N VAL A 26 8.90 3.92 9.94
CA VAL A 26 8.45 5.30 10.21
C VAL A 26 6.92 5.34 10.29
N TYR A 27 6.24 4.66 9.36
CA TYR A 27 4.78 4.58 9.37
C TYR A 27 4.25 3.80 10.59
N ASP A 28 4.89 2.68 10.96
CA ASP A 28 4.60 1.95 12.20
C ASP A 28 4.72 2.84 13.44
N TYR A 29 5.78 3.65 13.52
CA TYR A 29 5.96 4.61 14.61
C TYR A 29 4.81 5.63 14.70
N TRP A 30 4.36 6.20 13.57
CA TRP A 30 3.22 7.12 13.56
C TRP A 30 1.89 6.48 13.96
N LEU A 31 1.75 5.17 13.74
CA LEU A 31 0.61 4.39 14.20
C LEU A 31 0.72 3.98 15.68
N GLY A 32 1.83 4.31 16.37
CA GLY A 32 2.08 3.91 17.75
C GLY A 32 2.54 2.46 17.90
N GLY A 33 3.02 1.86 16.82
CA GLY A 33 3.63 0.54 16.82
C GLY A 33 5.00 0.52 17.47
N LYS A 34 5.59 -0.67 17.57
CA LYS A 34 6.83 -0.94 18.31
C LYS A 34 7.95 -1.49 17.43
N ASP A 35 7.67 -1.78 16.17
CA ASP A 35 8.59 -2.42 15.24
C ASP A 35 9.36 -1.34 14.46
N ASN A 36 9.97 -0.43 15.23
CA ASN A 36 10.70 0.73 14.75
C ASN A 36 11.94 1.02 15.61
N TYR A 37 12.96 1.61 15.00
CA TYR A 37 14.27 1.86 15.59
C TYR A 37 14.50 3.37 15.80
N PRO A 38 15.58 3.76 16.52
CA PRO A 38 15.86 5.17 16.77
C PRO A 38 15.94 6.04 15.51
N ALA A 39 16.48 5.51 14.40
CA ALA A 39 16.54 6.23 13.12
C ALA A 39 15.15 6.53 12.56
N ASP A 40 14.24 5.55 12.60
CA ASP A 40 12.86 5.70 12.15
C ASP A 40 12.10 6.73 12.98
N ARG A 41 12.26 6.70 14.31
CA ARG A 41 11.63 7.67 15.20
C ARG A 41 12.15 9.08 15.00
N ALA A 42 13.46 9.23 14.81
CA ALA A 42 14.07 10.53 14.56
C ALA A 42 13.52 11.17 13.28
N LEU A 43 13.39 10.40 12.19
CA LEU A 43 12.76 10.87 10.96
C LEU A 43 11.26 11.15 11.16
N GLY A 44 10.55 10.25 11.85
CA GLY A 44 9.13 10.41 12.15
C GLY A 44 8.83 11.67 12.96
N ASP A 45 9.66 12.01 13.94
CA ASP A 45 9.56 13.23 14.75
C ASP A 45 9.92 14.49 13.93
N ALA A 46 10.94 14.41 13.06
CA ALA A 46 11.30 15.51 12.18
C ALA A 46 10.15 15.88 11.22
N ILE A 47 9.52 14.87 10.60
CA ILE A 47 8.34 15.05 9.76
C ILE A 47 7.15 15.60 10.58
N ALA A 48 6.91 15.07 11.78
CA ALA A 48 5.86 15.57 12.66
C ALA A 48 6.06 17.04 13.08
N GLY A 49 7.30 17.52 13.14
CA GLY A 49 7.63 18.93 13.34
C GLY A 49 7.18 19.85 12.19
N HIS A 50 6.95 19.30 10.99
CA HIS A 50 6.41 20.03 9.83
C HIS A 50 4.92 19.82 9.63
N ILE A 51 4.42 18.62 9.93
CA ILE A 51 3.01 18.25 9.86
C ILE A 51 2.59 17.65 11.20
N PRO A 52 2.15 18.47 12.18
CA PRO A 52 1.76 17.96 13.50
C PRO A 52 0.63 16.93 13.46
N ALA A 53 -0.19 16.95 12.40
CA ALA A 53 -1.28 16.01 12.20
C ALA A 53 -0.84 14.63 11.67
N ILE A 54 0.44 14.38 11.38
CA ILE A 54 0.89 13.19 10.61
C ILE A 54 0.40 11.85 11.18
N GLN A 55 0.34 11.70 12.50
CA GLN A 55 -0.19 10.49 13.14
C GLN A 55 -1.68 10.29 12.88
N THR A 56 -2.46 11.38 12.89
CA THR A 56 -3.88 11.35 12.51
C THR A 56 -4.03 11.02 11.03
N MET A 57 -3.15 11.55 10.17
CA MET A 57 -3.14 11.23 8.75
C MET A 57 -2.87 9.73 8.50
N ALA A 58 -1.89 9.14 9.19
CA ALA A 58 -1.57 7.72 9.08
C ALA A 58 -2.75 6.83 9.52
N ARG A 59 -3.43 7.20 10.61
CA ARG A 59 -4.65 6.51 11.06
C ARG A 59 -5.79 6.65 10.04
N ALA A 60 -5.99 7.85 9.48
CA ALA A 60 -7.01 8.09 8.46
C ALA A 60 -6.77 7.26 7.19
N ASN A 61 -5.51 7.15 6.75
CA ASN A 61 -5.12 6.30 5.62
C ASN A 61 -5.36 4.81 5.91
N ARG A 62 -5.07 4.31 7.12
CA ARG A 62 -5.44 2.94 7.53
C ARG A 62 -6.95 2.73 7.58
N ALA A 63 -7.71 3.71 8.05
CA ALA A 63 -9.16 3.64 8.06
C ALA A 63 -9.73 3.53 6.63
N PHE A 64 -9.17 4.29 5.67
CA PHE A 64 -9.54 4.16 4.27
C PHE A 64 -9.26 2.77 3.70
N LEU A 65 -8.09 2.17 3.96
CA LEU A 65 -7.81 0.80 3.54
C LEU A 65 -8.92 -0.15 4.01
N GLY A 66 -9.30 -0.06 5.29
CA GLY A 66 -10.41 -0.84 5.84
C GLY A 66 -11.74 -0.62 5.12
N ARG A 67 -12.11 0.64 4.86
CA ARG A 67 -13.36 0.98 4.15
C ARG A 67 -13.36 0.52 2.69
N ALA A 68 -12.25 0.68 1.98
CA ALA A 68 -12.10 0.20 0.61
C ALA A 68 -12.21 -1.32 0.52
N VAL A 69 -11.51 -2.06 1.40
CA VAL A 69 -11.60 -3.53 1.46
C VAL A 69 -13.02 -3.98 1.83
N GLN A 70 -13.65 -3.31 2.80
CA GLN A 70 -15.04 -3.59 3.16
C GLN A 70 -15.98 -3.40 1.97
N TYR A 71 -15.96 -2.23 1.33
CA TYR A 71 -16.76 -1.92 0.13
C TYR A 71 -16.56 -2.97 -0.97
N LEU A 72 -15.30 -3.26 -1.32
CA LEU A 72 -14.97 -4.23 -2.36
C LEU A 72 -15.44 -5.64 -2.00
N THR A 73 -15.37 -6.04 -0.73
CA THR A 73 -15.81 -7.38 -0.32
C THR A 73 -17.32 -7.49 -0.23
N SER A 74 -18.00 -6.54 0.43
CA SER A 74 -19.43 -6.65 0.74
C SER A 74 -20.36 -6.15 -0.35
N GLU A 75 -20.00 -5.07 -1.05
CA GLU A 75 -20.89 -4.44 -2.04
C GLU A 75 -20.56 -4.88 -3.46
N VAL A 76 -19.28 -5.03 -3.78
CA VAL A 76 -18.81 -5.42 -5.11
C VAL A 76 -18.66 -6.94 -5.26
N GLY A 77 -18.27 -7.64 -4.18
CA GLY A 77 -18.06 -9.10 -4.18
C GLY A 77 -16.65 -9.53 -4.58
N ILE A 78 -15.64 -8.66 -4.47
CA ILE A 78 -14.23 -9.03 -4.61
C ILE A 78 -13.79 -9.85 -3.39
N ASN A 79 -13.16 -10.99 -3.65
CA ASN A 79 -12.60 -11.86 -2.62
C ASN A 79 -11.12 -12.19 -2.85
N GLN A 80 -10.44 -11.47 -3.74
CA GLN A 80 -9.01 -11.64 -4.02
C GLN A 80 -8.31 -10.29 -3.98
N PHE A 81 -7.24 -10.20 -3.18
CA PHE A 81 -6.50 -8.95 -2.98
C PHE A 81 -5.01 -9.18 -3.21
N LEU A 82 -4.40 -8.28 -3.99
CA LEU A 82 -2.96 -8.15 -4.13
C LEU A 82 -2.55 -6.84 -3.46
N ASP A 83 -1.94 -6.93 -2.28
CA ASP A 83 -1.61 -5.80 -1.43
C ASP A 83 -0.11 -5.52 -1.47
N ILE A 84 0.30 -4.47 -2.21
CA ILE A 84 1.69 -4.16 -2.48
C ILE A 84 2.12 -2.92 -1.70
N GLY A 85 3.22 -3.03 -0.97
CA GLY A 85 3.58 -2.07 0.06
C GLY A 85 2.82 -2.35 1.35
N THR A 86 2.75 -3.62 1.74
CA THR A 86 1.95 -4.09 2.88
C THR A 86 2.29 -3.36 4.18
N GLY A 87 3.57 -3.02 4.37
CA GLY A 87 4.10 -2.46 5.60
C GLY A 87 4.05 -3.44 6.77
N ILE A 88 4.41 -2.93 7.95
CA ILE A 88 4.41 -3.74 9.18
C ILE A 88 2.97 -4.12 9.55
N PRO A 89 2.70 -5.40 9.89
CA PRO A 89 1.36 -5.84 10.25
C PRO A 89 0.80 -5.07 11.45
N THR A 90 -0.43 -4.56 11.32
CA THR A 90 -1.15 -3.84 12.38
C THR A 90 -2.56 -4.42 12.55
N ALA A 91 -3.36 -3.93 13.49
CA ALA A 91 -4.76 -4.35 13.57
C ALA A 91 -5.53 -3.93 12.30
N GLY A 92 -6.40 -4.81 11.80
CA GLY A 92 -7.21 -4.54 10.62
C GLY A 92 -6.44 -4.69 9.32
N ASN A 93 -5.59 -5.71 9.23
CA ASN A 93 -4.92 -6.05 7.96
C ASN A 93 -5.96 -6.41 6.87
N THR A 94 -5.60 -6.25 5.60
CA THR A 94 -6.47 -6.47 4.44
C THR A 94 -7.24 -7.80 4.53
N HIS A 95 -6.55 -8.89 4.88
CA HIS A 95 -7.14 -10.21 5.05
C HIS A 95 -8.09 -10.31 6.25
N GLU A 96 -7.82 -9.61 7.35
CA GLU A 96 -8.68 -9.63 8.54
C GLU A 96 -10.00 -8.90 8.25
N VAL A 97 -9.94 -7.82 7.49
CA VAL A 97 -11.13 -7.06 7.06
C VAL A 97 -11.93 -7.88 6.05
N ALA A 98 -11.28 -8.38 5.00
CA ALA A 98 -11.95 -9.19 3.97
C ALA A 98 -12.55 -10.48 4.56
N GLN A 99 -11.78 -11.25 5.35
CA GLN A 99 -12.21 -12.55 5.89
C GLN A 99 -13.25 -12.46 7.01
N ARG A 100 -13.47 -11.27 7.56
CA ARG A 100 -14.62 -11.00 8.44
C ARG A 100 -15.94 -10.98 7.66
N LEU A 101 -15.90 -10.60 6.38
CA LEU A 101 -17.06 -10.45 5.50
C LEU A 101 -17.22 -11.67 4.57
N ASP A 102 -16.12 -12.17 4.01
CA ASP A 102 -16.05 -13.41 3.24
C ASP A 102 -14.88 -14.28 3.76
N PRO A 103 -15.15 -15.31 4.59
CA PRO A 103 -14.11 -16.19 5.12
C PRO A 103 -13.22 -16.88 4.07
N ALA A 104 -13.67 -16.97 2.81
CA ALA A 104 -12.92 -17.55 1.71
C ALA A 104 -11.98 -16.55 1.00
N ALA A 105 -11.97 -15.28 1.41
CA ALA A 105 -11.15 -14.25 0.81
C ALA A 105 -9.65 -14.61 0.84
N ARG A 106 -8.96 -14.27 -0.26
CA ARG A 106 -7.56 -14.60 -0.52
C ARG A 106 -6.75 -13.33 -0.65
N VAL A 107 -5.59 -13.27 0.02
CA VAL A 107 -4.73 -12.08 0.00
C VAL A 107 -3.28 -12.47 -0.23
N VAL A 108 -2.64 -11.82 -1.20
CA VAL A 108 -1.19 -11.86 -1.37
C VAL A 108 -0.63 -10.51 -0.95
N TYR A 109 0.23 -10.53 0.06
CA TYR A 109 0.97 -9.36 0.54
C TYR A 109 2.34 -9.29 -0.13
N VAL A 110 2.78 -8.09 -0.46
CA VAL A 110 4.08 -7.84 -1.08
C VAL A 110 4.78 -6.68 -0.36
N ASP A 111 6.02 -6.89 0.05
CA ASP A 111 6.86 -5.85 0.64
C ASP A 111 8.35 -6.18 0.46
N ASN A 112 9.21 -5.17 0.37
CA ASN A 112 10.66 -5.34 0.22
C ASN A 112 11.44 -5.14 1.54
N ASP A 113 10.81 -4.68 2.64
CA ASP A 113 11.51 -4.55 3.92
C ASP A 113 11.67 -5.94 4.57
N PRO A 114 12.92 -6.37 4.90
CA PRO A 114 13.18 -7.56 5.69
C PRO A 114 12.40 -7.67 7.00
N ILE A 115 12.05 -6.54 7.64
CA ILE A 115 11.26 -6.56 8.87
C ILE A 115 9.85 -7.07 8.60
N VAL A 116 9.22 -6.66 7.50
CA VAL A 116 7.87 -7.11 7.14
C VAL A 116 7.88 -8.62 6.88
N LEU A 117 8.92 -9.11 6.19
CA LEU A 117 9.14 -10.55 6.04
C LEU A 117 9.28 -11.28 7.39
N ALA A 118 10.02 -10.71 8.35
CA ALA A 118 10.16 -11.29 9.69
C ALA A 118 8.82 -11.36 10.44
N HIS A 119 7.92 -10.41 10.20
CA HIS A 119 6.55 -10.38 10.75
C HIS A 119 5.51 -11.06 9.85
N ALA A 120 5.87 -11.60 8.68
CA ALA A 120 4.93 -12.17 7.72
C ALA A 120 4.08 -13.31 8.32
N ARG A 121 4.58 -14.03 9.34
CA ARG A 121 3.80 -15.04 10.07
C ARG A 121 2.47 -14.50 10.62
N ALA A 122 2.44 -13.24 11.06
CA ALA A 122 1.20 -12.59 11.50
C ALA A 122 0.20 -12.42 10.35
N LEU A 123 0.69 -12.06 9.15
CA LEU A 123 -0.11 -11.96 7.93
C LEU A 123 -0.59 -13.33 7.43
N MET A 124 0.12 -14.42 7.79
CA MET A 124 -0.24 -15.79 7.40
C MET A 124 -1.38 -16.40 8.25
N ALA A 125 -1.90 -15.67 9.24
CA ALA A 125 -2.99 -16.12 10.11
C ALA A 125 -4.38 -16.08 9.43
N SER A 126 -4.55 -16.86 8.35
CA SER A 126 -5.79 -16.94 7.57
C SER A 126 -6.90 -17.76 8.25
N LYS A 127 -8.16 -17.46 7.93
CA LYS A 127 -9.28 -18.39 8.12
C LYS A 127 -9.06 -19.69 7.31
N PRO A 128 -9.59 -20.85 7.77
CA PRO A 128 -9.41 -22.14 7.07
C PRO A 128 -9.93 -22.17 5.62
N GLN A 129 -10.94 -21.36 5.30
CA GLN A 129 -11.53 -21.27 3.96
C GLN A 129 -10.75 -20.35 3.03
N GLY A 130 -10.08 -19.34 3.60
CA GLY A 130 -9.31 -18.35 2.87
C GLY A 130 -7.87 -18.77 2.67
N ARG A 131 -7.08 -17.86 2.09
CA ARG A 131 -5.63 -18.04 1.93
C ARG A 131 -4.93 -16.72 2.12
N THR A 132 -3.79 -16.73 2.79
CA THR A 132 -2.88 -15.59 2.78
C THR A 132 -1.49 -16.06 2.39
N ALA A 133 -0.77 -15.23 1.64
CA ALA A 133 0.61 -15.47 1.27
C ALA A 133 1.39 -14.16 1.27
N PHE A 134 2.72 -14.27 1.40
CA PHE A 134 3.63 -13.12 1.40
C PHE A 134 4.71 -13.32 0.35
N ILE A 135 4.99 -12.27 -0.42
CA ILE A 135 6.07 -12.21 -1.40
C ILE A 135 7.03 -11.10 -0.97
N HIS A 136 8.28 -11.46 -0.70
CA HIS A 136 9.34 -10.47 -0.50
C HIS A 136 9.86 -10.01 -1.87
N ALA A 137 9.42 -8.84 -2.32
CA ALA A 137 9.77 -8.31 -3.63
C ALA A 137 9.64 -6.78 -3.67
N ASP A 138 10.37 -6.17 -4.59
CA ASP A 138 10.39 -4.72 -4.81
C ASP A 138 9.45 -4.34 -5.97
N LEU A 139 8.62 -3.32 -5.75
CA LEU A 139 7.69 -2.81 -6.76
C LEU A 139 8.40 -2.06 -7.90
N HIS A 140 9.68 -1.69 -7.75
CA HIS A 140 10.51 -1.25 -8.89
C HIS A 140 10.68 -2.35 -9.96
N ASP A 141 10.52 -3.62 -9.59
CA ASP A 141 10.43 -4.74 -10.52
C ASP A 141 9.07 -5.45 -10.39
N PRO A 142 7.99 -4.87 -10.98
CA PRO A 142 6.67 -5.50 -10.93
C PRO A 142 6.69 -6.89 -11.59
N THR A 143 7.60 -7.15 -12.53
CA THR A 143 7.71 -8.46 -13.20
C THR A 143 8.13 -9.55 -12.21
N ALA A 144 8.99 -9.26 -11.24
CA ALA A 144 9.37 -10.21 -10.20
C ALA A 144 8.18 -10.61 -9.31
N ILE A 145 7.30 -9.66 -8.99
CA ILE A 145 6.06 -9.91 -8.25
C ILE A 145 5.13 -10.80 -9.08
N LEU A 146 4.88 -10.40 -10.33
CA LEU A 146 3.93 -11.05 -11.24
C LEU A 146 4.34 -12.48 -11.64
N ARG A 147 5.64 -12.76 -11.71
CA ARG A 147 6.18 -14.10 -12.01
C ARG A 147 6.35 -14.99 -10.78
N ASN A 148 6.13 -14.46 -9.58
CA ASN A 148 6.29 -15.23 -8.36
C ASN A 148 5.22 -16.34 -8.29
N ALA A 149 5.66 -17.59 -8.16
CA ALA A 149 4.76 -18.74 -8.12
C ALA A 149 3.73 -18.67 -6.98
N THR A 150 4.07 -17.99 -5.88
CA THR A 150 3.16 -17.75 -4.75
C THR A 150 1.92 -16.95 -5.15
N LEU A 151 2.04 -16.03 -6.12
CA LEU A 151 0.93 -15.22 -6.60
C LEU A 151 -0.16 -16.12 -7.20
N GLY A 152 0.19 -16.92 -8.22
CA GLY A 152 -0.76 -17.83 -8.87
C GLY A 152 -1.15 -19.06 -8.05
N ALA A 153 -0.38 -19.43 -7.03
CA ALA A 153 -0.78 -20.48 -6.08
C ALA A 153 -1.87 -20.01 -5.09
N THR A 154 -1.97 -18.69 -4.90
CA THR A 154 -2.86 -18.07 -3.90
C THR A 154 -4.06 -17.41 -4.57
N LEU A 155 -3.84 -16.62 -5.62
CA LEU A 155 -4.88 -15.91 -6.37
C LEU A 155 -5.16 -16.63 -7.69
N ASP A 156 -6.44 -16.68 -8.04
CA ASP A 156 -6.94 -17.07 -9.35
C ASP A 156 -7.01 -15.81 -10.23
N LEU A 157 -6.01 -15.62 -11.10
CA LEU A 157 -5.90 -14.45 -11.98
C LEU A 157 -6.84 -14.52 -13.20
N GLU A 158 -7.70 -15.55 -13.30
CA GLU A 158 -8.83 -15.56 -14.24
C GLU A 158 -10.09 -14.93 -13.63
N GLN A 159 -10.08 -14.66 -12.32
CA GLN A 159 -11.16 -14.00 -11.59
C GLN A 159 -10.72 -12.58 -11.15
N PRO A 160 -11.66 -11.65 -10.94
CA PRO A 160 -11.35 -10.30 -10.49
C PRO A 160 -10.48 -10.24 -9.23
N VAL A 161 -9.53 -9.30 -9.21
CA VAL A 161 -8.60 -9.03 -8.09
C VAL A 161 -8.62 -7.54 -7.77
N ALA A 162 -8.58 -7.18 -6.49
CA ALA A 162 -8.28 -5.81 -6.06
C ALA A 162 -6.78 -5.65 -5.83
N ILE A 163 -6.14 -4.79 -6.60
CA ILE A 163 -4.75 -4.36 -6.44
C ILE A 163 -4.74 -3.15 -5.49
N MET A 164 -4.09 -3.29 -4.35
CA MET A 164 -3.96 -2.24 -3.34
C MET A 164 -2.56 -1.61 -3.45
N LEU A 165 -2.52 -0.31 -3.74
CA LEU A 165 -1.34 0.55 -3.76
C LEU A 165 -1.55 1.70 -2.75
N VAL A 166 -1.75 1.34 -1.49
CA VAL A 166 -2.04 2.29 -0.41
C VAL A 166 -0.72 2.79 0.17
N ALA A 167 -0.46 4.09 0.09
CA ALA A 167 0.73 4.73 0.64
C ALA A 167 2.07 4.14 0.15
N ILE A 168 2.17 3.76 -1.14
CA ILE A 168 3.39 3.22 -1.75
C ILE A 168 3.90 4.03 -2.96
N MET A 169 3.01 4.66 -3.76
CA MET A 169 3.42 5.28 -5.02
C MET A 169 4.23 6.58 -4.87
N MET A 170 4.29 7.17 -3.67
CA MET A 170 5.14 8.33 -3.38
C MET A 170 6.64 8.00 -3.34
N TYR A 171 7.03 6.73 -3.27
CA TYR A 171 8.43 6.32 -3.33
C TYR A 171 8.96 6.23 -4.77
N PHE A 172 8.12 6.58 -5.76
CA PHE A 172 8.42 6.56 -7.19
C PHE A 172 8.34 7.95 -7.79
N ARG A 173 9.43 8.39 -8.42
CA ARG A 173 9.47 9.61 -9.23
C ARG A 173 8.89 9.34 -10.61
N ASP A 174 8.65 10.39 -11.38
CA ASP A 174 8.16 10.24 -12.74
C ASP A 174 9.16 9.52 -13.67
N SER A 175 10.46 9.60 -13.36
CA SER A 175 11.52 8.84 -14.04
C SER A 175 11.41 7.33 -13.85
N ASP A 176 10.69 6.87 -12.83
CA ASP A 176 10.48 5.45 -12.52
C ASP A 176 9.25 4.87 -13.24
N ASP A 177 8.57 5.68 -14.08
CA ASP A 177 7.34 5.34 -14.82
C ASP A 177 6.24 4.70 -13.93
N PRO A 178 5.71 5.44 -12.93
CA PRO A 178 4.66 4.92 -12.05
C PRO A 178 3.41 4.48 -12.81
N HIS A 179 3.08 5.13 -13.93
CA HIS A 179 1.98 4.70 -14.79
C HIS A 179 2.27 3.35 -15.47
N GLY A 180 3.51 3.10 -15.91
CA GLY A 180 3.93 1.82 -16.45
C GLY A 180 3.88 0.69 -15.43
N ILE A 181 4.29 0.96 -14.18
CA ILE A 181 4.16 0.02 -13.07
C ILE A 181 2.70 -0.38 -12.87
N ILE A 182 1.80 0.61 -12.76
CA ILE A 182 0.36 0.35 -12.57
C ILE A 182 -0.24 -0.39 -13.77
N ARG A 183 0.11 0.00 -15.01
CA ARG A 183 -0.33 -0.70 -16.23
C ARG A 183 0.08 -2.18 -16.20
N ASN A 184 1.34 -2.48 -15.86
CA ASN A 184 1.83 -3.87 -15.79
C ASN A 184 1.04 -4.70 -14.77
N LEU A 185 0.70 -4.12 -13.62
CA LEU A 185 -0.13 -4.78 -12.60
C LEU A 185 -1.56 -4.99 -13.09
N LEU A 186 -2.15 -4.00 -13.75
CA LEU A 186 -3.50 -4.11 -14.32
C LEU A 186 -3.56 -5.12 -15.46
N ASP A 187 -2.54 -5.25 -16.29
CA ASP A 187 -2.53 -6.11 -17.48
C ASP A 187 -2.68 -7.61 -17.15
N VAL A 188 -2.29 -8.04 -15.95
CA VAL A 188 -2.37 -9.46 -15.54
C VAL A 188 -3.68 -9.86 -14.88
N VAL A 189 -4.54 -8.91 -14.53
CA VAL A 189 -5.83 -9.18 -13.87
C VAL A 189 -6.98 -8.99 -14.86
N PRO A 190 -8.11 -9.70 -14.75
CA PRO A 190 -9.18 -9.63 -15.75
C PRO A 190 -10.03 -8.35 -15.58
N SER A 191 -10.87 -8.06 -16.57
CA SER A 191 -11.92 -7.05 -16.47
C SER A 191 -12.79 -7.26 -15.21
N GLY A 192 -13.24 -6.17 -14.60
CA GLY A 192 -13.92 -6.19 -13.30
C GLY A 192 -13.00 -6.27 -12.09
N SER A 193 -11.68 -6.29 -12.28
CA SER A 193 -10.69 -6.06 -11.22
C SER A 193 -10.69 -4.61 -10.75
N TYR A 194 -10.03 -4.33 -9.62
CA TYR A 194 -10.02 -2.99 -9.02
C TYR A 194 -8.61 -2.53 -8.68
N LEU A 195 -8.38 -1.22 -8.79
CA LEU A 195 -7.20 -0.52 -8.29
C LEU A 195 -7.63 0.35 -7.11
N VAL A 196 -6.95 0.21 -5.98
CA VAL A 196 -7.13 1.06 -4.80
C VAL A 196 -5.83 1.79 -4.55
N LEU A 197 -5.87 3.12 -4.41
CA LEU A 197 -4.67 3.92 -4.26
C LEU A 197 -4.88 5.07 -3.28
N THR A 198 -3.85 5.34 -2.48
CA THR A 198 -3.74 6.60 -1.74
C THR A 198 -2.41 7.27 -2.02
N HIS A 199 -2.41 8.60 -2.00
CA HIS A 199 -1.21 9.37 -2.33
C HIS A 199 -1.12 10.65 -1.50
N PRO A 200 0.04 10.95 -0.86
CA PRO A 200 0.23 12.22 -0.17
C PRO A 200 0.27 13.39 -1.15
N THR A 201 -0.20 14.56 -0.72
CA THR A 201 -0.27 15.75 -1.57
C THR A 201 0.25 17.02 -0.90
N ALA A 202 0.77 17.92 -1.74
CA ALA A 202 1.14 19.28 -1.38
C ALA A 202 -0.03 20.28 -1.50
N ASP A 203 -1.20 19.86 -1.99
CA ASP A 203 -2.34 20.75 -2.30
C ASP A 203 -2.89 21.52 -1.09
N PHE A 204 -2.70 20.99 0.13
CA PHE A 204 -3.19 21.61 1.38
C PHE A 204 -2.17 22.55 2.03
N ASP A 205 -0.88 22.21 1.99
CA ASP A 205 0.22 23.05 2.45
C ASP A 205 1.51 22.67 1.72
N GLU A 206 1.78 23.39 0.63
CA GLU A 206 2.94 23.18 -0.23
C GLU A 206 4.25 23.32 0.55
N ARG A 207 4.33 24.31 1.45
CA ARG A 207 5.57 24.62 2.17
C ARG A 207 5.87 23.57 3.23
N ALA A 208 4.86 23.06 3.93
CA ALA A 208 5.02 21.97 4.87
C ALA A 208 5.37 20.67 4.15
N MET A 209 4.68 20.34 3.06
CA MET A 209 4.95 19.11 2.31
C MET A 209 6.33 19.11 1.65
N ALA A 210 6.81 20.25 1.14
CA ALA A 210 8.16 20.39 0.62
C ALA A 210 9.24 20.11 1.69
N ARG A 211 9.00 20.52 2.95
CA ARG A 211 9.91 20.19 4.07
C ARG A 211 9.86 18.71 4.43
N VAL A 212 8.70 18.08 4.37
CA VAL A 212 8.57 16.62 4.57
C VAL A 212 9.33 15.85 3.50
N ALA A 213 9.16 16.22 2.23
CA ALA A 213 9.91 15.62 1.13
C ALA A 213 11.42 15.78 1.35
N ALA A 214 11.89 16.99 1.66
CA ALA A 214 13.31 17.23 1.95
C ALA A 214 13.85 16.38 3.12
N ALA A 215 13.10 16.28 4.23
CA ALA A 215 13.51 15.48 5.38
C ALA A 215 13.59 13.97 5.06
N ALA A 216 12.67 13.45 4.24
CA ALA A 216 12.71 12.06 3.78
C ALA A 216 13.92 11.81 2.85
N GLU A 217 14.16 12.71 1.90
CA GLU A 217 15.27 12.62 0.95
C GLU A 217 16.64 12.71 1.65
N ASP A 218 16.77 13.59 2.64
CA ASP A 218 17.97 13.69 3.50
C ASP A 218 18.23 12.39 4.29
N ALA A 219 17.17 11.63 4.59
CA ALA A 219 17.25 10.31 5.22
C ALA A 219 17.41 9.16 4.20
N GLY A 220 17.52 9.47 2.91
CA GLY A 220 17.70 8.49 1.83
C GLY A 220 16.41 7.82 1.35
N ILE A 221 15.23 8.35 1.71
CA ILE A 221 13.92 7.84 1.29
C ILE A 221 13.35 8.78 0.22
N THR A 222 13.16 8.26 -1.00
CA THR A 222 12.45 9.00 -2.06
C THR A 222 11.07 9.40 -1.56
N PHE A 223 10.69 10.66 -1.66
CA PHE A 223 9.33 11.08 -1.30
C PHE A 223 8.80 12.12 -2.28
N TYR A 224 7.90 11.67 -3.15
CA TYR A 224 7.36 12.44 -4.25
C TYR A 224 5.85 12.63 -4.05
N PRO A 225 5.38 13.73 -3.45
CA PRO A 225 3.96 14.03 -3.33
C PRO A 225 3.38 14.39 -4.70
N ARG A 226 2.09 14.12 -4.90
CA ARG A 226 1.37 14.43 -6.15
C ARG A 226 0.10 15.21 -5.85
N SER A 227 -0.24 16.13 -6.74
CA SER A 227 -1.51 16.85 -6.72
C SER A 227 -2.69 15.89 -6.93
N ARG A 228 -3.91 16.39 -6.74
CA ARG A 228 -5.13 15.63 -7.02
C ARG A 228 -5.17 15.12 -8.46
N THR A 229 -4.91 15.99 -9.43
CA THR A 229 -4.98 15.64 -10.85
C THR A 229 -3.91 14.62 -11.25
N GLU A 230 -2.70 14.74 -10.71
CA GLU A 230 -1.65 13.74 -10.93
C GLU A 230 -2.00 12.39 -10.27
N THR A 231 -2.64 12.41 -9.10
CA THR A 231 -3.15 11.20 -8.45
C THR A 231 -4.29 10.55 -9.26
N GLU A 232 -5.23 11.34 -9.77
CA GLU A 232 -6.29 10.87 -10.68
C GLU A 232 -5.69 10.21 -11.94
N ALA A 233 -4.61 10.77 -12.48
CA ALA A 233 -3.94 10.21 -13.65
C ALA A 233 -3.32 8.82 -13.39
N LEU A 234 -2.95 8.48 -12.14
CA LEU A 234 -2.46 7.14 -11.79
C LEU A 234 -3.54 6.05 -11.95
N PHE A 235 -4.82 6.42 -12.00
CA PHE A 235 -5.94 5.50 -12.27
C PHE A 235 -6.19 5.24 -13.77
N ALA A 236 -5.32 5.74 -14.66
CA ALA A 236 -5.45 5.50 -16.10
C ALA A 236 -5.60 4.00 -16.41
N GLY A 237 -6.58 3.66 -17.24
CA GLY A 237 -6.97 2.27 -17.53
C GLY A 237 -8.04 1.70 -16.60
N THR A 238 -8.56 2.51 -15.68
CA THR A 238 -9.71 2.16 -14.82
C THR A 238 -10.79 3.23 -14.88
N GLU A 239 -12.01 2.85 -14.50
CA GLU A 239 -13.16 3.72 -14.30
C GLU A 239 -13.26 4.05 -12.80
N LEU A 240 -13.03 5.32 -12.43
CA LEU A 240 -13.12 5.76 -11.05
C LEU A 240 -14.53 5.53 -10.48
N ILE A 241 -14.59 4.89 -9.32
CA ILE A 241 -15.81 4.72 -8.54
C ILE A 241 -16.10 6.03 -7.78
N GLU A 242 -17.34 6.49 -7.84
CA GLU A 242 -17.80 7.66 -7.07
C GLU A 242 -17.40 7.52 -5.58
N PRO A 243 -16.87 8.58 -4.94
CA PRO A 243 -16.82 9.98 -5.38
C PRO A 243 -15.58 10.35 -6.22
N GLY A 244 -14.88 9.38 -6.79
CA GLY A 244 -13.62 9.57 -7.51
C GLY A 244 -12.43 9.69 -6.55
N VAL A 245 -11.51 10.60 -6.86
CA VAL A 245 -10.36 10.89 -6.00
C VAL A 245 -10.69 12.05 -5.08
N VAL A 246 -10.73 11.77 -3.77
CA VAL A 246 -11.15 12.70 -2.71
C VAL A 246 -10.21 12.59 -1.51
N PRO A 247 -10.26 13.51 -0.52
CA PRO A 247 -9.45 13.37 0.67
C PRO A 247 -9.78 12.06 1.40
N VAL A 248 -8.75 11.39 1.93
CA VAL A 248 -8.85 10.01 2.44
C VAL A 248 -9.92 9.81 3.53
N VAL A 249 -10.25 10.84 4.30
CA VAL A 249 -11.30 10.81 5.32
C VAL A 249 -12.73 10.85 4.75
N THR A 250 -12.89 11.29 3.51
CA THR A 250 -14.21 11.52 2.87
C THR A 250 -14.61 10.42 1.90
N TRP A 251 -13.71 9.50 1.57
CA TRP A 251 -14.03 8.36 0.69
C TRP A 251 -14.88 7.34 1.48
N HIS A 252 -16.17 7.27 1.11
CA HIS A 252 -17.21 6.39 1.70
C HIS A 252 -17.13 6.30 3.23
N PRO A 253 -17.41 7.39 3.98
CA PRO A 253 -17.35 7.37 5.44
C PRO A 253 -18.39 6.39 6.01
N THR A 254 -18.07 5.80 7.16
CA THR A 254 -18.99 4.84 7.80
C THR A 254 -20.26 5.58 8.25
N PRO A 255 -21.47 5.04 8.03
CA PRO A 255 -22.69 5.67 8.52
C PRO A 255 -22.63 5.93 10.03
N GLY A 256 -22.81 7.19 10.43
CA GLY A 256 -22.76 7.61 11.84
C GLY A 256 -21.39 8.10 12.32
N GLU A 257 -20.36 8.10 11.47
CA GLU A 257 -19.13 8.86 11.74
C GLU A 257 -19.43 10.37 11.73
N GLU A 258 -18.85 11.08 12.69
CA GLU A 258 -18.95 12.54 12.70
C GLU A 258 -18.23 13.12 11.47
N PRO A 259 -18.77 14.21 10.87
CA PRO A 259 -18.08 14.89 9.79
C PRO A 259 -16.68 15.30 10.23
N VAL A 260 -15.68 14.77 9.54
CA VAL A 260 -14.27 15.13 9.72
C VAL A 260 -13.92 16.22 8.72
N ASP A 261 -13.06 17.14 9.15
CA ASP A 261 -12.47 18.14 8.26
C ASP A 261 -11.75 17.42 7.09
N PRO A 262 -12.17 17.64 5.82
CA PRO A 262 -11.53 17.01 4.67
C PRO A 262 -10.03 17.32 4.56
N GLU A 263 -9.57 18.45 5.11
CA GLU A 263 -8.16 18.87 5.09
C GLU A 263 -7.35 18.29 6.26
N SER A 264 -7.98 17.51 7.15
CA SER A 264 -7.30 16.91 8.31
C SER A 264 -6.33 15.77 7.96
N ALA A 265 -6.39 15.26 6.73
CA ALA A 265 -5.47 14.25 6.22
C ALA A 265 -5.06 14.52 4.78
N TRP A 266 -3.80 14.89 4.59
CA TRP A 266 -3.23 15.32 3.30
C TRP A 266 -2.89 14.15 2.37
N TYR A 267 -3.87 13.27 2.18
CA TYR A 267 -3.85 12.14 1.25
C TYR A 267 -5.07 12.22 0.35
N TRP A 268 -4.83 12.09 -0.95
CA TRP A 268 -5.86 11.72 -1.90
C TRP A 268 -6.07 10.21 -1.87
N ALA A 269 -7.32 9.78 -2.04
CA ALA A 269 -7.69 8.37 -2.05
C ALA A 269 -8.77 8.11 -3.11
N GLY A 270 -8.69 6.94 -3.75
CA GLY A 270 -9.66 6.53 -4.77
C GLY A 270 -9.67 5.04 -5.00
N VAL A 271 -10.73 4.59 -5.68
CA VAL A 271 -10.91 3.22 -6.15
C VAL A 271 -11.36 3.28 -7.61
N GLY A 272 -10.70 2.52 -8.48
CA GLY A 272 -11.02 2.43 -9.90
C GLY A 272 -11.30 0.99 -10.32
N ARG A 273 -12.32 0.79 -11.15
CA ARG A 273 -12.67 -0.51 -11.74
C ARG A 273 -11.99 -0.68 -13.09
N LYS A 274 -11.27 -1.76 -13.32
CA LYS A 274 -10.79 -2.13 -14.65
C LYS A 274 -12.00 -2.53 -15.53
N PRO A 275 -12.20 -1.91 -16.70
CA PRO A 275 -13.34 -2.19 -17.58
C PRO A 275 -13.33 -3.63 -18.11
#